data_AF-X1PG44-F1
#
_entry.id   AF-X1PG44-F1
#
_cell.length_a   1.000
_cell.length_b   1.000
_cell.length_c   1.000
_cell.angle_alpha   90.00
_cell.angle_beta   90.00
_cell.angle_gamma   90.00
#
_symmetry.space_group_name_H-M   'P 1'
#
loop_
_entity.id
_entity.type
_entity.pdbx_description
1 polymer ?
#
loop_
_entity_poly.entity_id
_entity_poly.type
_entity_poly.pdbx_seq_one_letter_code
_entity_poly.pdbx_strand_id
1 'polypeptide(L)'
;MYNELVKLHKTGVVSFKNVVTFNMDEYVNLPEDHPESYHSFMNKYLFSHIDIQKDNINILNGNAKDLEAECASYEEKIKKAGGIKLFVGD
;
A
#
# COMPACT_ATOMS: atom_id res chain seq x y z
N MET A 1 6.85 -12.70 5.54
CA MET A 1 6.74 -12.41 4.09
C MET A 1 7.57 -11.21 3.66
N TYR A 2 7.29 -9.98 4.12
CA TYR A 2 7.94 -8.75 3.61
C TYR A 2 9.47 -8.80 3.59
N ASN A 3 10.10 -9.29 4.66
CA ASN A 3 11.56 -9.44 4.72
C ASN A 3 12.12 -10.29 3.56
N GLU A 4 11.41 -11.35 3.14
CA GLU A 4 11.86 -12.19 2.03
C GLU A 4 11.63 -11.50 0.68
N LEU A 5 10.53 -10.76 0.50
CA LEU A 5 10.31 -9.94 -0.70
C LEU A 5 11.40 -8.87 -0.87
N VAL A 6 11.77 -8.20 0.23
CA VAL A 6 12.88 -7.23 0.25
C VAL A 6 14.20 -7.91 -0.12
N LYS A 7 14.47 -9.10 0.41
CA LYS A 7 15.66 -9.87 0.06
C LYS A 7 15.67 -10.26 -1.42
N LEU A 8 14.57 -10.81 -1.94
CA LEU A 8 14.43 -11.17 -3.36
C LEU A 8 14.63 -9.97 -4.28
N HIS A 9 14.12 -8.80 -3.89
CA HIS A 9 14.36 -7.56 -4.61
C HIS A 9 15.85 -7.18 -4.60
N LYS A 10 16.49 -7.18 -3.42
CA LYS A 10 17.92 -6.85 -3.26
C LYS A 10 18.83 -7.81 -4.02
N THR A 11 18.42 -9.07 -4.22
CA THR A 11 19.14 -10.06 -5.03
C THR A 11 18.74 -10.03 -6.52
N GLY A 12 17.91 -9.08 -6.95
CA GLY A 12 17.52 -8.88 -8.35
C GLY A 12 16.53 -9.91 -8.91
N VAL A 13 15.87 -10.69 -8.07
CA VAL A 13 14.91 -11.72 -8.50
C VAL A 13 13.57 -11.11 -8.87
N VAL A 14 13.17 -10.02 -8.19
CA VAL A 14 11.90 -9.31 -8.43
C VAL A 14 12.10 -7.79 -8.45
N SER A 15 11.28 -7.10 -9.24
CA SER A 15 11.20 -5.63 -9.28
C SER A 15 9.75 -5.19 -9.09
N PHE A 16 9.58 -4.10 -8.36
CA PHE A 16 8.31 -3.47 -8.01
C PHE A 16 8.05 -2.17 -8.80
N LYS A 17 8.93 -1.79 -9.74
CA LYS A 17 8.78 -0.57 -10.57
C LYS A 17 7.43 -0.43 -11.25
N ASN A 18 6.88 -1.55 -11.71
CA ASN A 18 5.61 -1.60 -12.43
C ASN A 18 4.49 -2.26 -11.60
N VAL A 19 4.70 -2.42 -10.29
CA VAL A 19 3.71 -2.98 -9.37
C VAL A 19 2.89 -1.83 -8.79
N VAL A 20 1.57 -2.02 -8.74
CA VAL A 20 0.61 -1.15 -8.06
C VAL A 20 0.10 -1.89 -6.83
N THR A 21 0.11 -1.26 -5.66
CA THR A 21 -0.33 -1.86 -4.40
C THR A 21 -1.56 -1.16 -3.87
N PHE A 22 -2.44 -1.95 -3.26
CA PHE A 22 -3.59 -1.49 -2.51
C PHE A 22 -3.55 -2.18 -1.14
N ASN A 23 -3.43 -1.40 -0.08
CA ASN A 23 -3.57 -1.89 1.30
C ASN A 23 -5.04 -2.11 1.66
N MET A 24 -5.29 -3.03 2.59
CA MET A 24 -6.63 -3.46 2.97
C MET A 24 -7.39 -2.41 3.78
N ASP A 25 -6.71 -1.79 4.74
CA ASP A 25 -7.30 -0.94 5.76
C ASP A 25 -6.33 0.16 6.21
N GLU A 26 -6.88 1.13 6.95
CA GLU A 26 -6.16 2.15 7.73
C GLU A 26 -7.03 2.58 8.91
N TYR A 27 -6.40 2.98 10.01
CA TYR A 27 -7.09 3.52 11.18
C TYR A 27 -7.71 4.89 10.88
N VAL A 28 -8.97 5.06 11.29
CA VAL A 28 -9.66 6.36 11.22
C VAL A 28 -9.15 7.28 12.33
N ASN A 29 -8.91 8.56 12.01
CA ASN A 29 -8.42 9.60 12.92
C ASN A 29 -7.02 9.35 13.54
N LEU A 30 -6.21 8.46 12.95
CA LEU A 30 -4.82 8.28 13.36
C LEU A 30 -3.90 9.07 12.43
N PRO A 31 -2.99 9.92 12.96
CA PRO A 31 -2.04 10.64 12.11
C PRO A 31 -1.25 9.68 11.21
N GLU A 32 -1.04 10.07 9.95
CA GLU A 32 -0.35 9.24 8.95
C GLU A 32 1.08 8.89 9.40
N ASP A 33 1.75 9.81 10.08
CA ASP A 33 3.11 9.67 10.62
C ASP A 33 3.17 8.95 11.97
N HIS A 34 2.02 8.54 12.52
CA HIS A 34 1.99 7.77 13.75
C HIS A 34 2.71 6.42 13.52
N PRO A 35 3.57 5.96 14.45
CA PRO A 35 4.38 4.75 14.24
C PRO A 35 3.54 3.47 14.04
N GLU A 36 2.30 3.48 14.54
CA GLU A 36 1.33 2.38 14.43
C GLU A 36 0.31 2.57 13.29
N SER A 37 0.43 3.62 12.47
CA SER A 37 -0.37 3.73 11.24
C SER A 37 0.05 2.67 10.24
N TYR A 38 -0.87 2.21 9.38
CA TYR A 38 -0.48 1.27 8.34
C TYR A 38 0.37 1.92 7.25
N HIS A 39 0.24 3.23 7.04
CA HIS A 39 1.22 4.04 6.29
C HIS A 39 2.65 3.85 6.83
N SER A 40 2.88 4.05 8.13
CA SER A 40 4.19 3.89 8.77
C SER A 40 4.66 2.45 8.74
N PHE A 41 3.76 1.49 9.02
CA PHE A 41 4.06 0.07 8.99
C PHE A 41 4.57 -0.36 7.60
N MET A 42 3.84 -0.04 6.53
CA MET A 42 4.21 -0.46 5.18
C MET A 42 5.49 0.21 4.69
N ASN A 43 5.68 1.49 5.03
CA ASN A 43 6.94 2.19 4.73
C ASN A 43 8.12 1.56 5.46
N LYS A 44 7.98 1.24 6.75
CA LYS A 44 9.02 0.63 7.57
C LYS A 44 9.42 -0.76 7.07
N TYR A 45 8.47 -1.60 6.71
CA TYR A 45 8.72 -3.02 6.41
C TYR A 45 8.90 -3.35 4.93
N LEU A 46 8.35 -2.57 4.00
CA LEU A 46 8.40 -2.88 2.58
C LEU A 46 8.80 -1.69 1.71
N PHE A 47 8.00 -0.62 1.65
CA PHE A 47 8.11 0.38 0.59
C PHE A 47 9.41 1.17 0.58
N SER A 48 10.06 1.36 1.74
CA SER A 48 11.38 2.01 1.80
C SER A 48 12.54 1.13 1.33
N HIS A 49 12.31 -0.15 1.07
CA HIS A 49 13.35 -1.14 0.76
C HIS A 49 13.26 -1.71 -0.67
N ILE A 50 12.30 -1.25 -1.47
CA ILE A 50 12.04 -1.73 -2.83
C ILE A 50 11.94 -0.58 -3.84
N ASP A 51 11.99 -0.89 -5.14
CA ASP A 51 11.95 0.07 -6.24
C ASP A 51 10.53 0.44 -6.72
N ILE A 52 9.54 0.41 -5.82
CA ILE A 52 8.16 0.82 -6.13
C ILE A 52 8.07 2.33 -6.36
N GLN A 53 7.23 2.74 -7.31
CA GLN A 53 6.93 4.15 -7.54
C GLN A 53 5.93 4.65 -6.50
N LYS A 54 6.13 5.86 -5.97
CA LYS A 54 5.23 6.44 -4.95
C LYS A 54 3.78 6.53 -5.43
N ASP A 55 3.58 6.90 -6.69
CA ASP A 55 2.25 7.03 -7.29
C ASP A 55 1.52 5.68 -7.46
N ASN A 56 2.24 4.57 -7.30
CA ASN A 56 1.68 3.22 -7.36
C ASN A 56 1.28 2.67 -5.97
N ILE A 57 1.58 3.40 -4.90
CA ILE A 57 1.21 3.02 -3.53
C ILE A 57 -0.17 3.60 -3.21
N ASN A 58 -1.13 2.73 -2.93
CA ASN A 58 -2.47 3.13 -2.48
C ASN A 58 -2.71 2.54 -1.09
N ILE A 59 -2.96 3.43 -0.12
CA ILE A 59 -3.40 3.11 1.24
C ILE A 59 -4.56 4.07 1.53
N LEU A 60 -5.61 3.59 2.21
CA LEU A 60 -6.77 4.40 2.57
C LEU A 60 -6.36 5.62 3.40
N ASN A 61 -7.01 6.76 3.15
CA ASN A 61 -6.87 7.94 4.00
C ASN A 61 -7.89 7.90 5.15
N GLY A 62 -7.48 7.38 6.31
CA GLY A 62 -8.31 7.36 7.52
C GLY A 62 -8.63 8.74 8.14
N ASN A 63 -8.01 9.82 7.63
CA ASN A 63 -8.26 11.20 8.06
C ASN A 63 -9.01 12.02 6.98
N ALA A 64 -9.59 11.36 5.96
CA ALA A 64 -10.39 12.04 4.96
C ALA A 64 -11.61 12.74 5.61
N LYS A 65 -11.99 13.90 5.07
CA LYS A 65 -13.17 14.66 5.55
C LYS A 65 -14.48 13.90 5.36
N ASP A 66 -14.53 13.07 4.33
CA ASP A 66 -15.65 12.20 3.99
C ASP A 66 -15.11 10.80 3.74
N LEU A 67 -15.34 9.89 4.68
CA LEU A 67 -14.83 8.53 4.64
C LEU A 67 -15.58 7.68 3.60
N GLU A 68 -16.87 7.96 3.35
CA GLU A 68 -17.62 7.23 2.33
C GLU A 68 -17.10 7.58 0.93
N ALA A 69 -16.81 8.86 0.69
CA ALA A 69 -16.18 9.31 -0.54
C ALA A 69 -14.77 8.73 -0.73
N GLU A 70 -13.98 8.59 0.35
CA GLU A 70 -12.67 7.94 0.30
C GLU A 70 -12.79 6.46 -0.10
N CYS A 71 -13.69 5.70 0.53
CA CYS A 71 -13.95 4.30 0.17
C CYS A 71 -14.39 4.15 -1.29
N ALA A 72 -15.32 4.99 -1.76
CA ALA A 72 -15.79 4.96 -3.14
C ALA A 72 -14.66 5.30 -4.14
N SER A 73 -13.84 6.30 -3.83
CA SER A 73 -12.65 6.67 -4.62
C SER A 73 -11.64 5.54 -4.69
N TYR A 74 -11.42 4.83 -3.58
CA TYR A 74 -10.50 3.70 -3.48
C TYR A 74 -10.95 2.53 -4.35
N GLU A 75 -12.23 2.16 -4.30
CA GLU A 75 -12.83 1.15 -5.18
C GLU A 75 -12.69 1.50 -6.67
N GLU A 76 -12.91 2.78 -7.03
CA GLU A 76 -12.73 3.23 -8.42
C GLU A 76 -11.26 3.19 -8.86
N LYS A 77 -10.30 3.47 -7.97
CA LYS A 77 -8.86 3.30 -8.27
C LYS A 77 -8.51 1.84 -8.54
N ILE A 78 -9.04 0.90 -7.74
CA ILE A 78 -8.84 -0.54 -7.96
C ILE A 78 -9.38 -0.96 -9.34
N LYS A 79 -10.59 -0.51 -9.70
CA LYS A 79 -11.17 -0.79 -11.03
C LYS A 79 -10.34 -0.21 -12.16
N LYS A 80 -9.88 1.04 -12.03
CA LYS A 80 -9.03 1.71 -13.03
C LYS A 80 -7.68 1.03 -13.21
N ALA A 81 -7.14 0.41 -12.16
CA ALA A 81 -5.93 -0.41 -12.23
C ALA A 81 -6.15 -1.78 -12.90
N GLY A 82 -7.38 -2.12 -13.29
CA GLY A 82 -7.73 -3.42 -13.88
C GLY A 82 -8.01 -4.53 -12.86
N GLY A 83 -8.32 -4.14 -11.62
CA GLY A 83 -8.63 -5.04 -10.50
C GLY A 83 -7.40 -5.67 -9.85
N ILE A 84 -7.59 -6.20 -8.64
CA ILE A 84 -6.53 -6.89 -7.89
C ILE A 84 -6.21 -8.24 -8.55
N LYS A 85 -4.93 -8.46 -8.90
CA LYS A 85 -4.46 -9.72 -9.51
C LYS A 85 -4.08 -10.78 -8.48
N LEU A 86 -3.57 -10.35 -7.35
CA LEU A 86 -3.21 -11.19 -6.22
C LEU A 86 -3.53 -10.39 -4.96
N PHE A 87 -4.36 -10.97 -4.10
CA PHE A 87 -4.60 -10.46 -2.76
C PHE A 87 -3.89 -11.37 -1.77
N VAL A 88 -3.11 -10.78 -0.87
CA VAL A 88 -2.43 -11.52 0.19
C VAL A 88 -3.07 -11.08 1.51
N GLY A 89 -3.92 -11.93 2.05
CA GLY A 89 -4.51 -11.81 3.39
C GLY A 89 -4.20 -13.09 4.16
N ASP A 90 -3.88 -12.93 5.46
CA ASP A 90 -3.44 -13.94 6.43
C ASP A 90 -2.45 -15.02 5.93
#